data_AF-A0A848HXM7-F1
#
_entry.id   AF-A0A848HXM7-F1
#
_cell.length_a   1.000
_cell.length_b   1.000
_cell.length_c   1.000
_cell.angle_alpha   90.00
_cell.angle_beta   90.00
_cell.angle_gamma   90.00
#
_symmetry.space_group_name_H-M   'P 1'
#
loop_
_entity.id
_entity.type
_entity.pdbx_description
1 polymer ?
#
loop_
_entity_poly.entity_id
_entity_poly.type
_entity_poly.pdbx_seq_one_letter_code
_entity_poly.pdbx_strand_id
1 'polypeptide(L)'
;MLEPFAQSEPLTFGVELELQLVSLSDFDLNASSPDLLHLLARKPFPGNVTPEITESMIEINSSVHSRYGPLREELLDIRDTLVAAADQLNIGLAGGGTHPFQHWPERRIYPGQRFQELSSLYGYLAKQFTVFGQHVHIGCSSGDDAMFLLHSLNRYIPHFIALSASSPFVQGHDSLFDSARLNSVFAFPMSGRAPFTLSWDEFANVYFAKMEATGIIKSMKDFYWDVRPKPEYGTIELRVCDTPLTVERAAALAGYLQALCRHLLERREPAPAEDDYLVYNFNRFQACRFGLDGAITHPKTYETMSLREDILTTLRRMEPHGEALGSMDALRHLAQVVQEGGDATYLRREFEEQGSAEGMVDAAIRRFRGSN
;
A
#
# COMPACT_ATOMS: atom_id res chain seq x y z
N MET A 1 -12.43 -10.29 -22.45
CA MET A 1 -13.51 -10.39 -21.44
C MET A 1 -12.87 -10.70 -20.11
N LEU A 2 -13.33 -10.05 -19.04
CA LEU A 2 -12.80 -10.24 -17.70
C LEU A 2 -13.11 -11.65 -17.18
N GLU A 3 -12.17 -12.24 -16.44
CA GLU A 3 -12.39 -13.54 -15.79
C GLU A 3 -13.55 -13.47 -14.79
N PRO A 4 -14.30 -14.59 -14.59
CA PRO A 4 -15.30 -14.66 -13.53
C PRO A 4 -14.69 -14.32 -12.18
N PHE A 5 -15.46 -13.66 -11.31
CA PHE A 5 -15.01 -13.37 -9.96
C PHE A 5 -14.86 -14.67 -9.17
N ALA A 6 -13.64 -15.03 -8.81
CA ALA A 6 -13.34 -16.25 -8.09
C ALA A 6 -13.99 -16.24 -6.71
N GLN A 7 -14.28 -17.44 -6.19
CA GLN A 7 -14.83 -17.59 -4.86
C GLN A 7 -13.69 -17.46 -3.83
N SER A 8 -13.87 -16.59 -2.83
CA SER A 8 -12.97 -16.50 -1.68
C SER A 8 -13.77 -16.55 -0.38
N GLU A 9 -13.11 -16.95 0.71
CA GLU A 9 -13.73 -16.85 2.03
C GLU A 9 -13.80 -15.36 2.45
N PRO A 10 -15.00 -14.83 2.78
CA PRO A 10 -15.15 -13.42 3.11
C PRO A 10 -14.26 -12.99 4.27
N LEU A 11 -13.69 -11.78 4.15
CA LEU A 11 -12.82 -11.17 5.17
C LEU A 11 -11.51 -11.90 5.45
N THR A 12 -11.15 -12.92 4.66
CA THR A 12 -9.75 -13.33 4.58
C THR A 12 -8.92 -12.19 3.98
N PHE A 13 -7.64 -12.14 4.29
CA PHE A 13 -6.78 -11.04 3.90
C PHE A 13 -5.32 -11.44 3.75
N GLY A 14 -4.63 -10.72 2.89
CA GLY A 14 -3.20 -10.91 2.61
C GLY A 14 -2.53 -9.56 2.36
N VAL A 15 -1.23 -9.49 2.58
CA VAL A 15 -0.44 -8.27 2.47
C VAL A 15 0.67 -8.46 1.44
N GLU A 16 0.84 -7.46 0.59
CA GLU A 16 2.00 -7.32 -0.28
C GLU A 16 2.83 -6.12 0.20
N LEU A 17 4.15 -6.27 0.28
CA LEU A 17 5.08 -5.14 0.54
C LEU A 17 6.15 -5.09 -0.55
N GLU A 18 6.23 -3.95 -1.23
CA GLU A 18 7.36 -3.61 -2.08
C GLU A 18 8.47 -3.05 -1.17
N LEU A 19 9.65 -3.67 -1.16
CA LEU A 19 10.77 -3.32 -0.28
C LEU A 19 11.96 -2.76 -1.05
N GLN A 20 12.66 -1.83 -0.41
CA GLN A 20 13.87 -1.19 -0.94
C GLN A 20 15.08 -2.10 -0.66
N LEU A 21 15.87 -2.38 -1.70
CA LEU A 21 17.20 -2.98 -1.55
C LEU A 21 18.23 -1.86 -1.55
N VAL A 22 19.00 -1.74 -0.46
CA VAL A 22 19.89 -0.60 -0.22
C VAL A 22 21.34 -1.05 -0.09
N SER A 23 22.27 -0.27 -0.63
CA SER A 23 23.70 -0.48 -0.43
C SER A 23 24.15 0.02 0.95
N LEU A 24 24.85 -0.80 1.73
CA LEU A 24 25.33 -0.38 3.06
C LEU A 24 26.57 0.53 3.02
N SER A 25 27.14 0.81 1.85
CA SER A 25 28.30 1.71 1.73
C SER A 25 27.93 3.18 1.49
N ASP A 26 26.84 3.43 0.78
CA ASP A 26 26.39 4.75 0.34
C ASP A 26 24.89 5.00 0.53
N PHE A 27 24.15 3.99 1.01
CA PHE A 27 22.72 4.06 1.29
C PHE A 27 21.83 4.38 0.09
N ASP A 28 22.31 4.28 -1.16
CA ASP A 28 21.44 4.34 -2.35
C ASP A 28 20.84 2.95 -2.65
N LEU A 29 19.78 2.92 -3.46
CA LEU A 29 19.18 1.69 -3.93
C LEU A 29 20.20 0.86 -4.73
N ASN A 30 20.25 -0.42 -4.43
CA ASN A 30 21.19 -1.37 -5.01
C ASN A 30 20.46 -2.39 -5.89
N ALA A 31 20.99 -2.67 -7.08
CA ALA A 31 20.43 -3.64 -8.03
C ALA A 31 20.72 -5.11 -7.63
N SER A 32 20.32 -5.50 -6.42
CA SER A 32 20.63 -6.82 -5.82
C SER A 32 19.49 -7.84 -5.88
N SER A 33 18.32 -7.51 -6.43
CA SER A 33 17.18 -8.44 -6.41
C SER A 33 17.48 -9.81 -7.07
N PRO A 34 18.22 -9.94 -8.20
CA PRO A 34 18.50 -11.26 -8.76
C PRO A 34 19.34 -12.14 -7.82
N ASP A 35 20.36 -11.56 -7.17
CA ASP A 35 21.25 -12.27 -6.26
C ASP A 35 20.53 -12.65 -4.96
N LEU A 36 19.71 -11.75 -4.42
CA LEU A 36 18.89 -12.01 -3.24
C LEU A 36 17.86 -13.12 -3.50
N LEU A 37 17.15 -13.07 -4.63
CA LEU A 37 16.19 -14.10 -5.03
C LEU A 37 16.87 -15.46 -5.25
N HIS A 38 18.06 -15.47 -5.87
CA HIS A 38 18.85 -16.70 -6.04
C HIS A 38 19.26 -17.29 -4.68
N LEU A 39 19.63 -16.46 -3.71
CA LEU A 39 19.99 -16.91 -2.36
C LEU A 39 18.76 -17.48 -1.63
N LEU A 40 17.63 -16.76 -1.68
CA LEU A 40 16.38 -17.15 -1.01
C LEU A 40 15.81 -18.46 -1.56
N ALA A 41 15.94 -18.72 -2.87
CA ALA A 41 15.47 -19.95 -3.51
C ALA A 41 16.17 -21.24 -3.02
N ARG A 42 17.25 -21.14 -2.25
CA ARG A 42 18.00 -22.30 -1.72
C ARG A 42 17.29 -23.01 -0.56
N LYS A 43 16.30 -22.37 0.06
CA LYS A 43 15.52 -22.91 1.19
C LYS A 43 14.05 -22.50 1.04
N PRO A 44 13.12 -23.17 1.74
CA PRO A 44 11.75 -22.68 1.83
C PRO A 44 11.71 -21.25 2.39
N PHE A 45 10.91 -20.40 1.78
CA PHE A 45 10.66 -19.03 2.21
C PHE A 45 9.26 -18.96 2.85
N PRO A 46 9.09 -18.28 4.00
CA PRO A 46 7.75 -18.02 4.54
C PRO A 46 7.00 -17.08 3.58
N GLY A 47 5.78 -17.42 3.15
CA GLY A 47 5.06 -16.67 2.12
C GLY A 47 5.71 -16.76 0.73
N ASN A 48 5.72 -15.65 0.00
CA ASN A 48 6.27 -15.54 -1.36
C ASN A 48 7.15 -14.30 -1.50
N VAL A 49 8.18 -14.41 -2.34
CA VAL A 49 9.06 -13.29 -2.71
C VAL A 49 9.27 -13.28 -4.22
N THR A 50 9.06 -12.14 -4.84
CA THR A 50 9.11 -11.95 -6.29
C THR A 50 9.95 -10.73 -6.65
N PRO A 51 10.51 -10.71 -7.87
CA PRO A 51 11.07 -9.48 -8.41
C PRO A 51 9.95 -8.49 -8.73
N GLU A 52 10.28 -7.20 -8.72
CA GLU A 52 9.40 -6.12 -9.17
C GLU A 52 10.07 -5.30 -10.29
N ILE A 53 9.44 -4.20 -10.74
CA ILE A 53 9.81 -3.45 -11.95
C ILE A 53 11.28 -3.04 -12.03
N THR A 54 11.94 -2.78 -10.91
CA THR A 54 13.38 -2.44 -10.86
C THR A 54 14.20 -3.48 -10.12
N GLU A 55 15.46 -3.64 -10.51
CA GLU A 55 16.39 -4.58 -9.86
C GLU A 55 16.69 -4.23 -8.39
N SER A 56 16.31 -3.04 -7.92
CA SER A 56 16.47 -2.59 -6.54
C SER A 56 15.21 -2.73 -5.68
N MET A 57 14.23 -3.49 -6.15
CA MET A 57 12.97 -3.73 -5.47
C MET A 57 12.67 -5.22 -5.46
N ILE A 58 12.12 -5.69 -4.35
CA ILE A 58 11.44 -6.98 -4.26
C ILE A 58 10.02 -6.75 -3.78
N GLU A 59 9.11 -7.63 -4.17
CA GLU A 59 7.77 -7.71 -3.59
C GLU A 59 7.73 -8.97 -2.71
N ILE A 60 7.12 -8.84 -1.54
CA ILE A 60 6.83 -9.97 -0.66
C ILE A 60 5.32 -10.08 -0.52
N ASN A 61 4.79 -11.29 -0.53
CA ASN A 61 3.36 -11.55 -0.35
C ASN A 61 3.19 -12.53 0.81
N SER A 62 2.33 -12.18 1.77
CA SER A 62 1.92 -13.11 2.82
C SER A 62 1.05 -14.23 2.23
N SER A 63 0.89 -15.30 2.99
CA SER A 63 -0.22 -16.23 2.78
C SER A 63 -1.57 -15.54 3.04
N VAL A 64 -2.67 -16.23 2.71
CA VAL A 64 -4.02 -15.77 3.02
C VAL A 64 -4.36 -16.12 4.47
N HIS A 65 -4.74 -15.12 5.26
CA HIS A 65 -5.06 -15.26 6.68
C HIS A 65 -6.51 -14.87 6.98
N SER A 66 -7.03 -15.36 8.11
CA SER A 66 -8.36 -14.98 8.64
C SER A 66 -8.28 -14.23 9.98
N ARG A 67 -7.07 -14.10 10.55
CA ARG A 67 -6.80 -13.49 11.86
C ARG A 67 -5.52 -12.66 11.81
N TYR A 68 -5.48 -11.57 12.58
CA TYR A 68 -4.34 -10.65 12.63
C TYR A 68 -3.07 -11.26 13.23
N GLY A 69 -3.17 -12.04 14.31
CA GLY A 69 -2.01 -12.66 14.97
C GLY A 69 -1.13 -13.48 14.00
N PRO A 70 -1.70 -14.50 13.32
CA PRO A 70 -0.97 -15.30 12.35
C PRO A 70 -0.37 -14.51 11.17
N LEU A 71 -1.09 -13.51 10.64
CA LEU A 71 -0.55 -12.64 9.59
C LEU A 71 0.68 -11.87 10.11
N ARG A 72 0.59 -11.30 11.31
CA ARG A 72 1.70 -10.57 11.92
C ARG A 72 2.91 -11.48 12.09
N GLU A 73 2.71 -12.69 12.61
CA GLU A 73 3.76 -13.69 12.80
C GLU A 73 4.45 -14.06 11.48
N GLU A 74 3.69 -14.34 10.41
CA GLU A 74 4.29 -14.65 9.10
C GLU A 74 5.09 -13.46 8.55
N LEU A 75 4.61 -12.22 8.71
CA LEU A 75 5.34 -11.04 8.25
C LEU A 75 6.65 -10.81 9.05
N LEU A 76 6.68 -11.17 10.33
CA LEU A 76 7.91 -11.18 11.14
C LEU A 76 8.89 -12.24 10.61
N ASP A 77 8.42 -13.46 10.34
CA ASP A 77 9.25 -14.54 9.80
C ASP A 77 9.80 -14.20 8.41
N ILE A 78 8.99 -13.56 7.56
CA ILE A 78 9.39 -13.01 6.26
C ILE A 78 10.53 -12.00 6.44
N ARG A 79 10.33 -10.98 7.29
CA ARG A 79 11.36 -9.97 7.57
C ARG A 79 12.65 -10.62 8.03
N ASP A 80 12.59 -11.50 9.04
CA ASP A 80 13.78 -12.09 9.64
C ASP A 80 14.55 -12.96 8.63
N THR A 81 13.83 -13.69 7.77
CA THR A 81 14.42 -14.47 6.67
C THR A 81 15.10 -13.58 5.64
N LEU A 82 14.45 -12.47 5.25
CA LEU A 82 15.00 -11.52 4.29
C LEU A 82 16.24 -10.80 4.84
N VAL A 83 16.19 -10.35 6.10
CA VAL A 83 17.31 -9.70 6.77
C VAL A 83 18.53 -10.62 6.83
N ALA A 84 18.33 -11.89 7.21
CA ALA A 84 19.42 -12.87 7.24
C ALA A 84 20.03 -13.18 5.86
N ALA A 85 19.25 -13.07 4.78
CA ALA A 85 19.73 -13.21 3.41
C ALA A 85 20.47 -11.94 2.94
N ALA A 86 19.92 -10.76 3.25
CA ALA A 86 20.50 -9.46 2.94
C ALA A 86 21.87 -9.28 3.62
N ASP A 87 22.02 -9.75 4.87
CA ASP A 87 23.30 -9.73 5.61
C ASP A 87 24.40 -10.52 4.89
N GLN A 88 24.08 -11.63 4.22
CA GLN A 88 25.05 -12.41 3.45
C GLN A 88 25.51 -11.70 2.17
N LEU A 89 24.69 -10.77 1.66
CA LEU A 89 24.97 -9.98 0.46
C LEU A 89 25.49 -8.57 0.79
N ASN A 90 25.60 -8.22 2.08
CA ASN A 90 26.00 -6.90 2.56
C ASN A 90 25.11 -5.77 2.01
N ILE A 91 23.80 -6.01 1.98
CA ILE A 91 22.76 -5.02 1.57
C ILE A 91 21.79 -4.78 2.73
N GLY A 92 21.20 -3.59 2.76
CA GLY A 92 20.12 -3.20 3.66
C GLY A 92 18.75 -3.47 3.04
N LEU A 93 17.75 -3.60 3.91
CA LEU A 93 16.33 -3.67 3.57
C LEU A 93 15.60 -2.56 4.29
N ALA A 94 14.73 -1.84 3.58
CA ALA A 94 13.90 -0.80 4.15
C ALA A 94 12.51 -0.78 3.53
N GLY A 95 11.53 -0.32 4.32
CA GLY A 95 10.28 0.21 3.80
C GLY A 95 10.43 1.66 3.34
N GLY A 96 9.33 2.41 3.36
CA GLY A 96 9.24 3.81 2.93
C GLY A 96 8.70 3.93 1.50
N GLY A 97 7.77 4.85 1.27
CA GLY A 97 7.07 4.98 -0.03
C GLY A 97 7.94 5.44 -1.21
N THR A 98 9.05 6.13 -0.92
CA THR A 98 10.06 6.58 -1.87
C THR A 98 11.43 6.38 -1.27
N HIS A 99 12.45 6.16 -2.11
CA HIS A 99 13.82 6.33 -1.67
C HIS A 99 14.19 7.82 -1.72
N PRO A 100 14.75 8.39 -0.64
CA PRO A 100 14.80 9.84 -0.45
C PRO A 100 15.66 10.60 -1.46
N PHE A 101 16.74 9.99 -1.95
CA PHE A 101 17.68 10.63 -2.88
C PHE A 101 17.97 9.81 -4.15
N GLN A 102 17.14 8.80 -4.45
CA GLN A 102 17.36 8.03 -5.69
C GLN A 102 17.17 8.92 -6.93
N HIS A 103 17.98 8.68 -7.96
CA HIS A 103 17.83 9.31 -9.26
C HIS A 103 17.28 8.33 -10.30
N TRP A 104 16.05 8.57 -10.75
CA TRP A 104 15.32 7.68 -11.67
C TRP A 104 16.10 7.27 -12.94
N PRO A 105 16.95 8.11 -13.59
CA PRO A 105 17.63 7.70 -14.83
C PRO A 105 18.54 6.48 -14.64
N GLU A 106 19.11 6.35 -13.45
CA GLU A 106 20.08 5.32 -13.08
C GLU A 106 19.41 3.98 -12.74
N ARG A 107 18.09 3.97 -12.57
CA ARG A 107 17.36 2.76 -12.20
C ARG A 107 17.30 1.77 -13.37
N ARG A 108 17.56 0.51 -13.04
CA ARG A 108 17.58 -0.62 -13.97
C ARG A 108 16.26 -1.36 -13.89
N ILE A 109 15.60 -1.47 -15.04
CA ILE A 109 14.37 -2.26 -15.17
C ILE A 109 14.74 -3.74 -15.09
N TYR A 110 14.02 -4.48 -14.26
CA TYR A 110 14.22 -5.92 -14.11
C TYR A 110 14.02 -6.63 -15.47
N PRO A 111 14.86 -7.62 -15.85
CA PRO A 111 14.84 -8.25 -17.17
C PRO A 111 13.68 -9.25 -17.36
N GLY A 112 12.45 -8.84 -17.01
CA GLY A 112 11.22 -9.58 -17.27
C GLY A 112 10.44 -8.96 -18.44
N GLN A 113 9.87 -9.80 -19.31
CA GLN A 113 9.15 -9.36 -20.52
C GLN A 113 8.10 -8.28 -20.21
N ARG A 114 7.28 -8.50 -19.17
CA ARG A 114 6.25 -7.54 -18.73
C ARG A 114 6.83 -6.16 -18.38
N PHE A 115 7.95 -6.11 -17.68
CA PHE A 115 8.55 -4.84 -17.24
C PHE A 115 9.16 -4.07 -18.41
N GLN A 116 9.72 -4.79 -19.41
CA GLN A 116 10.22 -4.18 -20.64
C GLN A 116 9.08 -3.59 -21.50
N GLU A 117 7.94 -4.29 -21.57
CA GLU A 117 6.73 -3.79 -22.23
C GLU A 117 6.22 -2.51 -21.54
N LEU A 118 6.13 -2.49 -20.21
CA LEU A 118 5.75 -1.31 -19.43
C LEU A 118 6.72 -0.14 -19.62
N SER A 119 8.02 -0.41 -19.60
CA SER A 119 9.04 0.62 -19.85
C SER A 119 8.95 1.21 -21.25
N SER A 120 8.58 0.40 -22.26
CA SER A 120 8.40 0.88 -23.63
C SER A 120 7.13 1.71 -23.78
N LEU A 121 6.06 1.33 -23.08
CA LEU A 121 4.77 2.02 -23.11
C LEU A 121 4.82 3.39 -22.42
N TYR A 122 5.41 3.44 -21.21
CA TYR A 122 5.37 4.62 -20.35
C TYR A 122 6.63 5.47 -20.37
N GLY A 123 7.70 5.01 -21.04
CA GLY A 123 8.96 5.75 -21.14
C GLY A 123 9.55 6.08 -19.77
N TYR A 124 9.86 7.37 -19.53
CA TYR A 124 10.49 7.81 -18.28
C TYR A 124 9.63 7.56 -17.03
N LEU A 125 8.29 7.52 -17.17
CA LEU A 125 7.38 7.28 -16.05
C LEU A 125 7.60 5.89 -15.43
N ALA A 126 7.98 4.89 -16.23
CA ALA A 126 8.28 3.55 -15.73
C ALA A 126 9.48 3.53 -14.78
N LYS A 127 10.48 4.39 -15.00
CA LYS A 127 11.62 4.55 -14.09
C LYS A 127 11.29 5.36 -12.85
N GLN A 128 10.44 6.38 -13.00
CA GLN A 128 9.89 7.14 -11.85
C GLN A 128 8.97 6.27 -10.98
N PHE A 129 8.48 5.14 -11.49
CA PHE A 129 7.71 4.14 -10.76
C PHE A 129 8.53 3.32 -9.75
N THR A 130 9.79 3.70 -9.48
CA THR A 130 10.57 3.18 -8.35
C THR A 130 10.05 3.78 -7.04
N VAL A 131 8.82 3.42 -6.71
CA VAL A 131 8.09 3.79 -5.49
C VAL A 131 7.57 2.51 -4.85
N PHE A 132 7.39 2.50 -3.54
CA PHE A 132 7.21 1.26 -2.79
C PHE A 132 5.90 1.30 -2.00
N GLY A 133 4.98 0.41 -2.35
CA GLY A 133 3.66 0.32 -1.76
C GLY A 133 3.46 -0.87 -0.85
N GLN A 134 2.55 -0.68 0.11
CA GLN A 134 1.83 -1.78 0.70
C GLN A 134 0.51 -1.96 -0.05
N HIS A 135 0.21 -3.20 -0.45
CA HIS A 135 -1.11 -3.59 -0.92
C HIS A 135 -1.77 -4.53 0.09
N VAL A 136 -3.08 -4.41 0.27
CA VAL A 136 -3.83 -5.30 1.16
C VAL A 136 -5.04 -5.85 0.42
N HIS A 137 -5.12 -7.17 0.35
CA HIS A 137 -6.23 -7.90 -0.23
C HIS A 137 -7.27 -8.24 0.84
N ILE A 138 -8.55 -8.11 0.52
CA ILE A 138 -9.66 -8.59 1.34
C ILE A 138 -10.56 -9.49 0.49
N GLY A 139 -10.77 -10.73 0.93
CA GLY A 139 -11.67 -11.70 0.33
C GLY A 139 -13.13 -11.27 0.40
N CYS A 140 -13.85 -11.42 -0.70
CA CYS A 140 -15.25 -11.05 -0.86
C CYS A 140 -16.09 -12.27 -1.23
N SER A 141 -17.34 -12.32 -0.74
CA SER A 141 -18.25 -13.42 -1.05
C SER A 141 -18.70 -13.45 -2.52
N SER A 142 -18.68 -12.27 -3.16
CA SER A 142 -19.12 -12.05 -4.53
C SER A 142 -18.48 -10.80 -5.12
N GLY A 143 -18.58 -10.64 -6.44
CA GLY A 143 -18.16 -9.40 -7.12
C GLY A 143 -18.99 -8.19 -6.70
N ASP A 144 -20.30 -8.35 -6.41
CA ASP A 144 -21.15 -7.24 -5.94
C ASP A 144 -20.71 -6.75 -4.55
N ASP A 145 -20.33 -7.66 -3.66
CA ASP A 145 -19.71 -7.28 -2.37
C ASP A 145 -18.36 -6.58 -2.58
N ALA A 146 -17.57 -7.01 -3.57
CA ALA A 146 -16.33 -6.33 -3.93
C ALA A 146 -16.58 -4.90 -4.44
N MET A 147 -17.57 -4.69 -5.31
CA MET A 147 -17.96 -3.36 -5.78
C MET A 147 -18.50 -2.49 -4.64
N PHE A 148 -19.34 -3.06 -3.77
CA PHE A 148 -19.85 -2.36 -2.59
C PHE A 148 -18.71 -1.91 -1.65
N LEU A 149 -17.78 -2.81 -1.33
CA LEU A 149 -16.62 -2.48 -0.48
C LEU A 149 -15.71 -1.45 -1.14
N LEU A 150 -15.42 -1.59 -2.44
CA LEU A 150 -14.60 -0.63 -3.19
C LEU A 150 -15.15 0.79 -3.04
N HIS A 151 -16.47 0.97 -3.22
CA HIS A 151 -17.08 2.28 -3.11
C HIS A 151 -17.27 2.75 -1.66
N SER A 152 -17.53 1.84 -0.72
CA SER A 152 -17.68 2.19 0.70
C SER A 152 -16.36 2.60 1.35
N LEU A 153 -15.25 1.98 0.96
CA LEU A 153 -13.91 2.29 1.47
C LEU A 153 -13.38 3.65 1.03
N ASN A 154 -13.97 4.24 -0.01
CA ASN A 154 -13.62 5.56 -0.54
C ASN A 154 -13.40 6.62 0.56
N ARG A 155 -14.33 6.72 1.52
CA ARG A 155 -14.27 7.66 2.64
C ARG A 155 -13.01 7.49 3.50
N TYR A 156 -12.51 6.26 3.61
CA TYR A 156 -11.42 5.88 4.50
C TYR A 156 -10.05 5.89 3.80
N ILE A 157 -9.98 6.10 2.49
CA ILE A 157 -8.71 6.22 1.75
C ILE A 157 -7.74 7.22 2.38
N PRO A 158 -8.16 8.44 2.78
CA PRO A 158 -7.28 9.38 3.46
C PRO A 158 -6.67 8.82 4.77
N HIS A 159 -7.38 7.92 5.46
CA HIS A 159 -6.89 7.34 6.73
C HIS A 159 -5.68 6.46 6.45
N PHE A 160 -5.78 5.59 5.45
CA PHE A 160 -4.70 4.68 5.07
C PHE A 160 -3.50 5.44 4.53
N ILE A 161 -3.70 6.50 3.74
CA ILE A 161 -2.62 7.38 3.29
C ILE A 161 -1.91 8.00 4.49
N ALA A 162 -2.65 8.65 5.40
CA ALA A 162 -2.05 9.35 6.54
C ALA A 162 -1.37 8.42 7.55
N LEU A 163 -1.94 7.23 7.80
CA LEU A 163 -1.37 6.25 8.72
C LEU A 163 -0.13 5.52 8.17
N SER A 164 -0.01 5.40 6.84
CA SER A 164 1.12 4.73 6.17
C SER A 164 2.20 5.69 5.68
N ALA A 165 1.92 7.00 5.66
CA ALA A 165 2.78 8.02 5.07
C ALA A 165 4.22 7.92 5.57
N SER A 166 5.13 7.63 4.64
CA SER A 166 6.55 7.36 4.90
C SER A 166 7.45 7.76 3.73
N SER A 167 6.99 8.71 2.90
CA SER A 167 7.73 9.20 1.73
C SER A 167 7.86 10.73 1.68
N PRO A 168 8.45 11.37 2.71
CA PRO A 168 8.57 12.82 2.75
C PRO A 168 9.58 13.40 1.76
N PHE A 169 10.60 12.64 1.39
CA PHE A 169 11.68 13.08 0.51
C PHE A 169 11.58 12.48 -0.89
N VAL A 170 11.94 13.28 -1.89
CA VAL A 170 12.01 12.88 -3.30
C VAL A 170 13.26 13.52 -3.93
N GLN A 171 14.13 12.69 -4.51
CA GLN A 171 15.34 13.14 -5.23
C GLN A 171 16.20 14.15 -4.45
N GLY A 172 16.42 13.87 -3.16
CA GLY A 172 17.32 14.62 -2.28
C GLY A 172 16.67 15.80 -1.57
N HIS A 173 15.37 16.02 -1.76
CA HIS A 173 14.67 17.19 -1.23
C HIS A 173 13.43 16.78 -0.44
N ASP A 174 13.17 17.48 0.67
CA ASP A 174 11.87 17.38 1.34
C ASP A 174 10.80 17.93 0.38
N SER A 175 9.88 17.06 -0.03
CA SER A 175 8.78 17.40 -0.93
C SER A 175 7.73 18.27 -0.26
N LEU A 176 7.78 18.37 1.07
CA LEU A 176 6.75 18.89 1.96
C LEU A 176 5.47 18.04 1.98
N PHE A 177 5.42 16.89 1.31
CA PHE A 177 4.34 15.90 1.46
C PHE A 177 4.74 14.89 2.53
N ASP A 178 3.77 14.27 3.21
CA ASP A 178 4.06 13.13 4.09
C ASP A 178 4.09 11.82 3.29
N SER A 179 3.27 11.76 2.23
CA SER A 179 3.25 10.67 1.25
C SER A 179 3.39 11.23 -0.17
N ALA A 180 4.61 11.28 -0.70
CA ALA A 180 4.88 11.73 -2.07
C ALA A 180 4.68 10.63 -3.12
N ARG A 181 4.74 9.34 -2.75
CA ARG A 181 4.57 8.17 -3.65
C ARG A 181 3.37 8.30 -4.58
N LEU A 182 2.22 8.68 -4.02
CA LEU A 182 0.96 8.70 -4.75
C LEU A 182 0.89 9.77 -5.85
N ASN A 183 1.78 10.75 -5.85
CA ASN A 183 1.90 11.73 -6.93
C ASN A 183 2.52 11.10 -8.18
N SER A 184 3.49 10.18 -8.02
CA SER A 184 4.08 9.43 -9.13
C SER A 184 3.06 8.53 -9.80
N VAL A 185 2.19 7.88 -9.02
CA VAL A 185 1.11 7.02 -9.53
C VAL A 185 0.02 7.84 -10.23
N PHE A 186 -0.24 9.06 -9.77
CA PHE A 186 -1.28 9.93 -10.34
C PHE A 186 -0.97 10.41 -11.77
N ALA A 187 0.30 10.34 -12.21
CA ALA A 187 0.68 10.67 -13.58
C ALA A 187 0.17 9.64 -14.61
N PHE A 188 -0.27 8.45 -14.18
CA PHE A 188 -0.74 7.41 -15.07
C PHE A 188 -2.19 7.68 -15.52
N PRO A 189 -2.53 7.51 -16.81
CA PRO A 189 -3.85 7.85 -17.36
C PRO A 189 -5.02 7.14 -16.69
N MET A 190 -4.78 5.94 -16.15
CA MET A 190 -5.79 5.07 -15.53
C MET A 190 -5.69 5.06 -14.00
N SER A 191 -5.17 6.14 -13.41
CA SER A 191 -5.05 6.30 -11.96
C SER A 191 -6.29 6.92 -11.31
N GLY A 192 -6.39 6.82 -9.98
CA GLY A 192 -7.48 7.43 -9.20
C GLY A 192 -8.52 6.42 -8.76
N ARG A 193 -9.80 6.66 -9.07
CA ARG A 193 -10.92 5.82 -8.64
C ARG A 193 -11.52 5.02 -9.79
N ALA A 194 -12.13 3.88 -9.45
CA ALA A 194 -12.96 3.12 -10.37
C ALA A 194 -14.24 3.92 -10.75
N PRO A 195 -14.83 3.67 -11.94
CA PRO A 195 -16.17 4.17 -12.25
C PRO A 195 -17.19 3.62 -11.25
N PHE A 196 -18.22 4.40 -10.95
CA PHE A 196 -19.22 3.97 -9.98
C PHE A 196 -20.24 3.00 -10.56
N THR A 197 -20.27 1.81 -9.98
CA THR A 197 -21.35 0.83 -10.09
C THR A 197 -21.26 -0.14 -8.91
N LEU A 198 -22.40 -0.57 -8.38
CA LEU A 198 -22.45 -1.59 -7.33
C LEU A 198 -22.63 -3.01 -7.86
N SER A 199 -22.81 -3.16 -9.18
CA SER A 199 -23.01 -4.45 -9.84
C SER A 199 -21.72 -4.90 -10.51
N TRP A 200 -21.28 -6.12 -10.17
CA TRP A 200 -20.18 -6.77 -10.84
C TRP A 200 -20.45 -7.00 -12.32
N ASP A 201 -21.70 -7.31 -12.68
CA ASP A 201 -22.09 -7.53 -14.07
C ASP A 201 -21.97 -6.23 -14.89
N GLU A 202 -22.46 -5.11 -14.35
CA GLU A 202 -22.28 -3.80 -14.98
C GLU A 202 -20.79 -3.43 -15.10
N PHE A 203 -19.99 -3.72 -14.07
CA PHE A 203 -18.55 -3.50 -14.13
C PHE A 203 -17.87 -4.34 -15.21
N ALA A 204 -18.00 -5.67 -15.13
CA ALA A 204 -17.26 -6.62 -15.96
C ALA A 204 -17.75 -6.66 -17.41
N ASN A 205 -19.07 -6.70 -17.61
CA ASN A 205 -19.67 -6.92 -18.93
C ASN A 205 -20.06 -5.63 -19.65
N VAL A 206 -20.10 -4.48 -18.95
CA VAL A 206 -20.37 -3.18 -19.58
C VAL A 206 -19.14 -2.28 -19.55
N TYR A 207 -18.65 -1.86 -18.38
CA TYR A 207 -17.54 -0.90 -18.33
C TYR A 207 -16.23 -1.51 -18.83
N PHE A 208 -15.80 -2.63 -18.24
CA PHE A 208 -14.52 -3.27 -18.58
C PHE A 208 -14.53 -3.72 -20.05
N ALA A 209 -15.59 -4.38 -20.50
CA ALA A 209 -15.73 -4.81 -21.90
C ALA A 209 -15.63 -3.64 -22.89
N LYS A 210 -16.24 -2.49 -22.60
CA LYS A 210 -16.11 -1.28 -23.43
C LYS A 210 -14.68 -0.74 -23.43
N MET A 211 -14.05 -0.67 -22.26
CA MET A 211 -12.67 -0.20 -22.12
C MET A 211 -11.67 -1.13 -22.84
N GLU A 212 -11.82 -2.45 -22.70
CA GLU A 212 -11.03 -3.46 -23.42
C GLU A 212 -11.18 -3.32 -24.94
N ALA A 213 -12.41 -3.07 -25.43
CA ALA A 213 -12.67 -2.87 -26.86
C ALA A 213 -11.98 -1.62 -27.44
N THR A 214 -11.62 -0.62 -26.62
CA THR A 214 -10.82 0.52 -27.08
C THR A 214 -9.35 0.18 -27.33
N GLY A 215 -8.86 -0.95 -26.80
CA GLY A 215 -7.44 -1.32 -26.81
C GLY A 215 -6.58 -0.54 -25.81
N ILE A 216 -7.15 0.38 -25.01
CA ILE A 216 -6.42 1.15 -23.98
C ILE A 216 -5.97 0.23 -22.83
N ILE A 217 -6.79 -0.75 -22.47
CA ILE A 217 -6.49 -1.74 -21.44
C ILE A 217 -6.60 -3.15 -22.01
N LYS A 218 -5.81 -4.07 -21.45
CA LYS A 218 -5.83 -5.51 -21.74
C LYS A 218 -6.27 -6.33 -20.53
N SER A 219 -6.10 -5.79 -19.32
CA SER A 219 -6.36 -6.50 -18.08
C SER A 219 -6.65 -5.54 -16.92
N MET A 220 -7.07 -6.10 -15.78
CA MET A 220 -7.19 -5.32 -14.53
C MET A 220 -5.88 -4.68 -14.08
N LYS A 221 -4.73 -5.22 -14.50
CA LYS A 221 -3.41 -4.71 -14.12
C LYS A 221 -3.10 -3.34 -14.73
N ASP A 222 -3.82 -2.92 -15.76
CA ASP A 222 -3.63 -1.64 -16.44
C ASP A 222 -4.33 -0.47 -15.71
N PHE A 223 -5.19 -0.76 -14.73
CA PHE A 223 -5.81 0.24 -13.86
C PHE A 223 -4.95 0.48 -12.62
N TYR A 224 -4.62 1.75 -12.38
CA TYR A 224 -3.84 2.24 -11.23
C TYR A 224 -4.78 2.85 -10.19
N TRP A 225 -5.89 2.17 -9.92
CA TRP A 225 -6.87 2.64 -8.95
C TRP A 225 -6.39 2.45 -7.52
N ASP A 226 -6.80 3.37 -6.66
CA ASP A 226 -6.50 3.38 -5.23
C ASP A 226 -7.11 2.16 -4.50
N VAL A 227 -8.27 1.69 -4.97
CA VAL A 227 -8.85 0.37 -4.63
C VAL A 227 -9.25 -0.33 -5.92
N ARG A 228 -8.88 -1.61 -6.05
CA ARG A 228 -9.09 -2.37 -7.28
C ARG A 228 -9.68 -3.75 -6.99
N PRO A 229 -10.69 -4.21 -7.76
CA PRO A 229 -11.14 -5.59 -7.66
C PRO A 229 -10.14 -6.53 -8.35
N LYS A 230 -9.99 -7.72 -7.79
CA LYS A 230 -9.08 -8.78 -8.25
C LYS A 230 -9.89 -10.06 -8.48
N PRO A 231 -10.57 -10.18 -9.63
CA PRO A 231 -11.46 -11.31 -9.90
C PRO A 231 -10.73 -12.65 -9.83
N GLU A 232 -9.47 -12.71 -10.25
CA GLU A 232 -8.66 -13.94 -10.19
C GLU A 232 -8.48 -14.48 -8.76
N TYR A 233 -8.60 -13.61 -7.75
CA TYR A 233 -8.47 -13.96 -6.33
C TYR A 233 -9.76 -13.81 -5.54
N GLY A 234 -10.84 -13.31 -6.17
CA GLY A 234 -12.10 -13.05 -5.47
C GLY A 234 -11.98 -11.95 -4.40
N THR A 235 -11.09 -10.97 -4.59
CA THR A 235 -10.77 -9.96 -3.56
C THR A 235 -10.97 -8.52 -4.04
N ILE A 236 -11.04 -7.58 -3.10
CA ILE A 236 -10.62 -6.19 -3.35
C ILE A 236 -9.18 -5.99 -2.87
N GLU A 237 -8.49 -5.03 -3.44
CA GLU A 237 -7.11 -4.70 -3.15
C GLU A 237 -6.98 -3.19 -2.89
N LEU A 238 -6.61 -2.81 -1.67
CA LEU A 238 -6.27 -1.43 -1.30
C LEU A 238 -4.80 -1.16 -1.64
N ARG A 239 -4.51 -0.07 -2.38
CA ARG A 239 -3.18 0.18 -2.98
C ARG A 239 -2.57 1.56 -2.66
N VAL A 240 -3.18 2.28 -1.72
CA VAL A 240 -2.80 3.67 -1.41
C VAL A 240 -1.69 3.79 -0.39
N CYS A 241 -1.36 2.72 0.33
CA CYS A 241 -0.37 2.78 1.38
C CYS A 241 1.04 2.89 0.81
N ASP A 242 1.86 3.76 1.38
CA ASP A 242 3.31 3.60 1.30
C ASP A 242 3.69 2.31 2.04
N THR A 243 4.77 1.65 1.61
CA THR A 243 5.37 0.57 2.41
C THR A 243 5.79 1.15 3.75
N PRO A 244 5.28 0.67 4.90
CA PRO A 244 5.66 1.25 6.18
C PRO A 244 7.06 0.84 6.62
N LEU A 245 7.63 1.53 7.61
CA LEU A 245 9.00 1.26 8.08
C LEU A 245 9.14 -0.04 8.89
N THR A 246 8.04 -0.64 9.31
CA THR A 246 8.02 -1.91 10.06
C THR A 246 6.92 -2.85 9.56
N VAL A 247 7.12 -4.15 9.71
CA VAL A 247 6.12 -5.15 9.30
C VAL A 247 4.93 -5.21 10.26
N GLU A 248 5.13 -4.85 11.53
CA GLU A 248 4.08 -4.73 12.54
C GLU A 248 3.08 -3.64 12.16
N ARG A 249 3.58 -2.51 11.67
CA ARG A 249 2.77 -1.42 11.12
C ARG A 249 1.99 -1.88 9.89
N ALA A 250 2.64 -2.59 8.97
CA ALA A 250 1.98 -3.15 7.79
C ALA A 250 0.85 -4.10 8.17
N ALA A 251 1.09 -5.03 9.10
CA ALA A 251 0.08 -5.93 9.64
C ALA A 251 -1.07 -5.14 10.30
N ALA A 252 -0.77 -4.07 11.03
CA ALA A 252 -1.77 -3.27 11.72
C ALA A 252 -2.72 -2.55 10.76
N LEU A 253 -2.18 -1.97 9.68
CA LEU A 253 -2.98 -1.38 8.60
C LEU A 253 -3.91 -2.43 7.96
N ALA A 254 -3.40 -3.64 7.72
CA ALA A 254 -4.20 -4.73 7.17
C ALA A 254 -5.33 -5.19 8.11
N GLY A 255 -5.04 -5.33 9.41
CA GLY A 255 -6.04 -5.67 10.42
C GLY A 255 -7.12 -4.60 10.59
N TYR A 256 -6.77 -3.32 10.45
CA TYR A 256 -7.74 -2.22 10.42
C TYR A 256 -8.63 -2.27 9.18
N LEU A 257 -8.06 -2.53 8.00
CA LEU A 257 -8.85 -2.72 6.78
C LEU A 257 -9.82 -3.90 6.91
N GLN A 258 -9.37 -5.02 7.47
CA GLN A 258 -10.23 -6.19 7.72
C GLN A 258 -11.42 -5.84 8.63
N ALA A 259 -11.18 -5.10 9.71
CA ALA A 259 -12.22 -4.64 10.63
C ALA A 259 -13.20 -3.66 9.98
N LEU A 260 -12.71 -2.71 9.17
CA LEU A 260 -13.54 -1.80 8.39
C LEU A 260 -14.41 -2.55 7.38
N CYS A 261 -13.85 -3.47 6.60
CA CYS A 261 -14.61 -4.26 5.63
C CYS A 261 -15.70 -5.08 6.32
N ARG A 262 -15.39 -5.68 7.48
CA ARG A 262 -16.40 -6.38 8.30
C ARG A 262 -17.53 -5.44 8.69
N HIS A 263 -17.20 -4.26 9.20
CA HIS A 263 -18.18 -3.25 9.58
C HIS A 263 -19.08 -2.83 8.41
N LEU A 264 -18.48 -2.53 7.26
CA LEU A 264 -19.19 -2.06 6.08
C LEU A 264 -20.14 -3.14 5.52
N LEU A 265 -19.72 -4.41 5.52
CA LEU A 265 -20.55 -5.53 5.08
C LEU A 265 -21.75 -5.81 5.99
N GLU A 266 -21.83 -5.22 7.19
CA GLU A 266 -23.06 -5.26 7.99
C GLU A 266 -24.18 -4.39 7.39
N ARG A 267 -23.85 -3.50 6.44
CA ARG A 267 -24.79 -2.64 5.69
C ARG A 267 -25.75 -1.85 6.60
N ARG A 268 -25.24 -1.41 7.75
CA ARG A 268 -25.98 -0.57 8.71
C ARG A 268 -25.95 0.92 8.36
N GLU A 269 -25.09 1.31 7.44
CA GLU A 269 -24.98 2.66 6.90
C GLU A 269 -25.68 2.75 5.53
N PRO A 270 -26.07 3.96 5.07
CA PRO A 270 -26.54 4.14 3.70
C PRO A 270 -25.54 3.58 2.69
N ALA A 271 -26.04 2.93 1.63
CA ALA A 271 -25.19 2.44 0.55
C ALA A 271 -24.37 3.59 -0.08
N PRO A 272 -23.15 3.30 -0.57
CA PRO A 272 -22.34 4.32 -1.23
C PRO A 272 -23.06 4.83 -2.49
N ALA A 273 -22.86 6.11 -2.78
CA ALA A 273 -23.40 6.80 -3.94
C ALA A 273 -22.27 7.50 -4.71
N GLU A 274 -22.49 7.79 -6.00
CA GLU A 274 -21.50 8.50 -6.83
C GLU A 274 -21.08 9.85 -6.23
N ASP A 275 -22.02 10.56 -5.58
CA ASP A 275 -21.77 11.86 -4.95
C ASP A 275 -20.84 11.77 -3.72
N ASP A 276 -20.60 10.57 -3.17
CA ASP A 276 -19.64 10.37 -2.09
C ASP A 276 -18.19 10.67 -2.51
N TYR A 277 -17.94 10.73 -3.82
CA TYR A 277 -16.65 11.08 -4.39
C TYR A 277 -16.45 12.58 -4.63
N LEU A 278 -17.44 13.43 -4.33
CA LEU A 278 -17.38 14.89 -4.55
C LEU A 278 -16.08 15.53 -4.01
N VAL A 279 -15.64 15.09 -2.83
CA VAL A 279 -14.45 15.61 -2.12
C VAL A 279 -13.25 14.66 -2.17
N TYR A 280 -13.30 13.63 -3.03
CA TYR A 280 -12.29 12.55 -3.08
C TYR A 280 -10.86 13.08 -3.25
N ASN A 281 -10.63 13.82 -4.34
CA ASN A 281 -9.30 14.33 -4.67
C ASN A 281 -8.77 15.30 -3.61
N PHE A 282 -9.65 16.10 -3.01
CA PHE A 282 -9.27 17.05 -1.96
C PHE A 282 -8.86 16.32 -0.68
N ASN A 283 -9.68 15.38 -0.20
CA ASN A 283 -9.37 14.60 1.00
C ASN A 283 -8.11 13.73 0.80
N ARG A 284 -7.94 13.14 -0.38
CA ARG A 284 -6.74 12.40 -0.76
C ARG A 284 -5.50 13.32 -0.71
N PHE A 285 -5.59 14.51 -1.29
CA PHE A 285 -4.51 15.50 -1.24
C PHE A 285 -4.17 15.91 0.19
N GLN A 286 -5.17 16.15 1.05
CA GLN A 286 -4.96 16.50 2.46
C GLN A 286 -4.13 15.45 3.19
N ALA A 287 -4.47 14.17 3.01
CA ALA A 287 -3.70 13.08 3.59
C ALA A 287 -2.29 12.94 3.00
N CYS A 288 -2.13 13.09 1.68
CA CYS A 288 -0.79 13.03 1.07
C CYS A 288 0.11 14.18 1.56
N ARG A 289 -0.42 15.40 1.63
CA ARG A 289 0.37 16.61 1.90
C ARG A 289 0.62 16.82 3.39
N PHE A 290 -0.36 16.56 4.23
CA PHE A 290 -0.32 16.90 5.66
C PHE A 290 -0.40 15.67 6.57
N GLY A 291 -0.49 14.46 6.01
CA GLY A 291 -0.57 13.23 6.78
C GLY A 291 -1.69 13.31 7.83
N LEU A 292 -1.33 12.97 9.07
CA LEU A 292 -2.25 12.99 10.21
C LEU A 292 -2.75 14.39 10.60
N ASP A 293 -2.03 15.45 10.21
CA ASP A 293 -2.39 16.85 10.45
C ASP A 293 -3.29 17.44 9.35
N GLY A 294 -3.65 16.62 8.36
CA GLY A 294 -4.62 17.00 7.33
C GLY A 294 -6.05 17.16 7.86
N ALA A 295 -6.87 17.80 7.04
CA ALA A 295 -8.31 17.89 7.25
C ALA A 295 -9.06 16.88 6.37
N ILE A 296 -10.23 16.44 6.82
CA ILE A 296 -11.12 15.59 6.03
C ILE A 296 -12.53 16.17 5.99
N THR A 297 -13.09 16.31 4.79
CA THR A 297 -14.45 16.83 4.57
C THR A 297 -15.42 15.69 4.30
N HIS A 298 -16.61 15.75 4.89
CA HIS A 298 -17.67 14.78 4.63
C HIS A 298 -18.51 15.21 3.40
N PRO A 299 -18.68 14.37 2.36
CA PRO A 299 -19.34 14.77 1.11
C PRO A 299 -20.81 15.18 1.27
N LYS A 300 -21.53 14.60 2.25
CA LYS A 300 -22.97 14.86 2.47
C LYS A 300 -23.28 16.00 3.43
N THR A 301 -22.52 16.15 4.53
CA THR A 301 -22.77 17.19 5.54
C THR A 301 -21.94 18.44 5.28
N TYR A 302 -20.92 18.34 4.43
CA TYR A 302 -19.93 19.39 4.14
C TYR A 302 -19.09 19.82 5.35
N GLU A 303 -19.24 19.14 6.47
CA GLU A 303 -18.45 19.36 7.68
C GLU A 303 -17.01 18.92 7.44
N THR A 304 -16.08 19.64 8.03
CA THR A 304 -14.64 19.36 7.96
C THR A 304 -14.12 19.17 9.37
N MET A 305 -13.28 18.15 9.56
CA MET A 305 -12.66 17.85 10.84
C MET A 305 -11.20 17.42 10.67
N SER A 306 -10.48 17.31 11.78
CA SER A 306 -9.10 16.80 11.75
C SER A 306 -9.10 15.32 11.34
N LEU A 307 -8.19 14.96 10.44
CA LEU A 307 -8.00 13.56 10.05
C LEU A 307 -7.56 12.71 11.25
N ARG A 308 -6.77 13.29 12.18
CA ARG A 308 -6.39 12.68 13.46
C ARG A 308 -7.61 12.27 14.29
N GLU A 309 -8.54 13.19 14.46
CA GLU A 309 -9.76 12.97 15.26
C GLU A 309 -10.69 11.94 14.60
N ASP A 310 -10.82 12.01 13.28
CA ASP A 310 -11.65 11.10 12.50
C ASP A 310 -11.10 9.67 12.54
N ILE A 311 -9.78 9.50 12.40
CA ILE A 311 -9.10 8.20 12.53
C ILE A 311 -9.32 7.64 13.94
N LEU A 312 -9.06 8.40 15.01
CA LEU A 312 -9.23 7.92 16.39
C LEU A 312 -10.69 7.54 16.69
N THR A 313 -11.64 8.29 16.16
CA THR A 313 -13.07 7.98 16.31
C THR A 313 -13.44 6.71 15.54
N THR A 314 -12.91 6.55 14.33
CA THR A 314 -13.11 5.33 13.53
C THR A 314 -12.48 4.11 14.18
N LEU A 315 -11.24 4.20 14.69
CA LEU A 315 -10.56 3.09 15.37
C LEU A 315 -11.36 2.61 16.59
N ARG A 316 -11.87 3.53 17.42
CA ARG A 316 -12.75 3.18 18.55
C ARG A 316 -14.03 2.48 18.09
N ARG A 317 -14.64 2.96 17.00
CA ARG A 317 -15.82 2.32 16.40
C ARG A 317 -15.53 0.91 15.88
N MET A 318 -14.29 0.64 15.47
CA MET A 318 -13.86 -0.67 14.98
C MET A 318 -13.52 -1.66 16.10
N GLU A 319 -13.45 -1.26 17.37
CA GLU A 319 -13.07 -2.15 18.48
C GLU A 319 -13.89 -3.45 18.53
N PRO A 320 -15.25 -3.45 18.42
CA PRO A 320 -16.01 -4.70 18.43
C PRO A 320 -15.67 -5.65 17.25
N HIS A 321 -15.30 -5.08 16.10
CA HIS A 321 -14.84 -5.85 14.94
C HIS A 321 -13.42 -6.37 15.15
N GLY A 322 -12.57 -5.56 15.78
CA GLY A 322 -11.23 -5.94 16.20
C GLY A 322 -11.24 -7.10 17.19
N GLU A 323 -12.15 -7.11 18.16
CA GLU A 323 -12.34 -8.23 19.09
C GLU A 323 -12.77 -9.50 18.35
N ALA A 324 -13.76 -9.40 17.46
CA ALA A 324 -14.25 -10.54 16.69
C ALA A 324 -13.20 -11.16 15.75
N LEU A 325 -12.28 -10.34 15.24
CA LEU A 325 -11.23 -10.75 14.29
C LEU A 325 -9.87 -11.00 14.96
N GLY A 326 -9.74 -10.74 16.26
CA GLY A 326 -8.47 -10.82 16.98
C GLY A 326 -7.45 -9.76 16.54
N SER A 327 -7.90 -8.59 16.07
CA SER A 327 -7.08 -7.47 15.59
C SER A 327 -7.07 -6.25 16.52
N MET A 328 -7.43 -6.42 17.80
CA MET A 328 -7.37 -5.32 18.79
C MET A 328 -5.98 -4.71 18.94
N ASP A 329 -4.92 -5.54 18.86
CA ASP A 329 -3.53 -5.05 18.90
C ASP A 329 -3.20 -4.18 17.68
N ALA A 330 -3.75 -4.49 16.49
CA ALA A 330 -3.62 -3.65 15.32
C ALA A 330 -4.24 -2.26 15.54
N LEU A 331 -5.47 -2.21 16.07
CA LEU A 331 -6.18 -0.96 16.33
C LEU A 331 -5.45 -0.11 17.37
N ARG A 332 -4.95 -0.75 18.45
CA ARG A 332 -4.14 -0.08 19.48
C ARG A 332 -2.83 0.49 18.91
N HIS A 333 -2.12 -0.28 18.09
CA HIS A 333 -0.90 0.17 17.44
C HIS A 333 -1.14 1.41 16.57
N LEU A 334 -2.20 1.42 15.77
CA LEU A 334 -2.53 2.58 14.95
C LEU A 334 -2.96 3.78 15.80
N ALA A 335 -3.73 3.57 16.86
CA ALA A 335 -4.13 4.65 17.78
C ALA A 335 -2.90 5.30 18.45
N GLN A 336 -1.91 4.51 18.86
CA GLN A 336 -0.65 5.00 19.43
C GLN A 336 0.11 5.87 18.43
N VAL A 337 0.17 5.47 17.17
CA VAL A 337 0.84 6.27 16.14
C VAL A 337 0.16 7.60 15.92
N VAL A 338 -1.17 7.59 15.95
CA VAL A 338 -1.95 8.82 15.83
C VAL A 338 -1.69 9.76 17.03
N GLN A 339 -1.06 9.30 18.11
CA GLN A 339 -0.62 10.14 19.23
C GLN A 339 0.86 10.55 19.11
N GLU A 340 1.73 9.63 18.70
CA GLU A 340 3.19 9.82 18.70
C GLU A 340 3.75 10.49 17.44
N GLY A 341 3.05 10.36 16.30
CA GLY A 341 3.51 10.78 14.98
C GLY A 341 3.79 9.62 14.03
N GLY A 342 3.62 9.87 12.74
CA GLY A 342 3.79 8.87 11.67
C GLY A 342 5.25 8.66 11.26
N ASP A 343 5.45 7.77 10.28
CA ASP A 343 6.77 7.46 9.75
C ASP A 343 7.39 8.64 8.99
N ALA A 344 6.60 9.44 8.30
CA ALA A 344 7.08 10.68 7.66
C ALA A 344 7.69 11.69 8.67
N THR A 345 7.04 11.87 9.83
CA THR A 345 7.57 12.73 10.90
C THR A 345 8.86 12.16 11.47
N TYR A 346 8.92 10.85 11.68
CA TYR A 346 10.13 10.16 12.12
C TYR A 346 11.29 10.38 11.14
N LEU A 347 11.07 10.15 9.85
CA LEU A 347 12.11 10.28 8.82
C LEU A 347 12.66 11.72 8.74
N ARG A 348 11.80 12.74 8.79
CA ARG A 348 12.26 14.14 8.85
C ARG A 348 13.14 14.42 10.07
N ARG A 349 12.75 13.90 11.24
CA ARG A 349 13.56 14.04 12.46
C ARG A 349 14.92 13.36 12.32
N GLU A 350 14.97 12.14 11.79
CA GLU A 350 16.25 11.46 11.56
C GLU A 350 17.11 12.19 10.54
N PHE A 351 16.54 12.80 9.50
CA PHE A 351 17.28 13.65 8.57
C PHE A 351 17.91 14.87 9.28
N GLU A 352 17.15 15.55 10.14
CA GLU A 352 17.64 16.70 10.91
C GLU A 352 18.72 16.30 11.93
N GLU A 353 18.52 15.18 12.64
CA GLU A 353 19.44 14.70 13.69
C GLU A 353 20.75 14.13 13.12
N GLN A 354 20.68 13.41 12.00
CA GLN A 354 21.86 12.83 11.34
C GLN A 354 22.54 13.82 10.38
N GLY A 355 21.82 14.85 9.93
CA GLY A 355 22.31 15.87 9.00
C GLY A 355 22.48 15.39 7.55
N SER A 356 21.92 14.23 7.19
CA SER A 356 22.02 13.65 5.85
C SER A 356 20.85 12.73 5.52
N ALA A 357 20.61 12.52 4.22
CA ALA A 357 19.56 11.61 3.76
C ALA A 357 19.98 10.14 3.90
N GLU A 358 21.28 9.86 3.83
CA GLU A 358 21.89 8.57 4.11
C GLU A 358 21.63 8.12 5.55
N GLY A 359 21.79 9.04 6.53
CA GLY A 359 21.49 8.74 7.93
C GLY A 359 20.00 8.45 8.18
N MET A 360 19.11 9.12 7.43
CA MET A 360 17.69 8.80 7.45
C MET A 360 17.39 7.41 6.86
N VAL A 361 18.08 7.01 5.78
CA VAL A 361 17.95 5.65 5.21
C VAL A 361 18.48 4.60 6.18
N ASP A 362 19.62 4.83 6.84
CA ASP A 362 20.13 3.94 7.88
C ASP A 362 19.10 3.76 9.01
N ALA A 363 18.47 4.85 9.47
CA ALA A 363 17.42 4.80 10.47
C ALA A 363 16.19 3.99 10.00
N ALA A 364 15.83 4.07 8.72
CA ALA A 364 14.78 3.26 8.12
C ALA A 364 15.15 1.76 8.08
N ILE A 365 16.40 1.43 7.72
CA ILE A 365 16.93 0.06 7.73
C ILE A 365 16.88 -0.50 9.16
N ARG A 366 17.37 0.24 10.16
CA ARG A 366 17.35 -0.17 11.57
C ARG A 366 15.93 -0.46 12.08
N ARG A 367 14.97 0.42 11.75
CA ARG A 367 13.55 0.20 12.06
C ARG A 367 13.01 -1.07 11.40
N PHE A 368 13.26 -1.27 10.10
CA PHE A 368 12.76 -2.45 9.40
C PHE A 368 13.32 -3.73 10.01
N ARG A 369 14.60 -3.75 10.40
CA ARG A 369 15.24 -4.90 11.06
C ARG A 369 14.68 -5.21 12.46
N GLY A 370 14.04 -4.27 13.13
CA GLY A 370 13.58 -4.42 14.52
C GLY A 370 14.66 -4.23 15.58
N SER A 371 15.81 -3.64 15.22
CA SER A 371 16.87 -3.28 16.16
C SER A 371 16.58 -1.89 16.75
N ASN A 372 16.11 -1.83 18.00
CA ASN A 372 16.09 -0.59 18.78
C ASN A 372 17.46 -0.24 19.34
#